data_AF-A0A1D8P4T2-F1
#
_entry.id   AF-A0A1D8P4T2-F1
#
_cell.length_a   1.000
_cell.length_b   1.000
_cell.length_c   1.000
_cell.angle_alpha   90.00
_cell.angle_beta   90.00
_cell.angle_gamma   90.00
#
_symmetry.space_group_name_H-M   'P 1'
#
loop_
_entity.id
_entity.type
_entity.pdbx_description
1 polymer ?
#
loop_
_entity_poly.entity_id
_entity_poly.type
_entity_poly.pdbx_seq_one_letter_code
_entity_poly.pdbx_strand_id
1 'polypeptide(L)'
;MKKILLLISCISLLSCDDGNFDSAVLDFEAQNIQNCGEFVFFKINSNESLMIELSSSDSAQEFFLTETEGDTYSLAQTGNNIISYRTFNEDVSADYFCQAIPPATPTINKEWLGSAELFITNTVINDDLDGVEELDLELDTDSDEVPDYLDNDDDGDGILTKNELDENGDPIDTDSDGISNHLDSDDDNDGILTINESLTDSDNDPLSIPDYLDDNTSEPLDSPRTAIRDGYTATFSMNFTLNNLILENENSDSLIFETYNYGTYTNSYSIDLN
;
A
#
# COMPACT_ATOMS: atom_id res chain seq x y z
N MET A 1 -66.10 4.73 -61.53
CA MET A 1 -65.51 5.32 -60.30
C MET A 1 -64.56 4.29 -59.70
N LYS A 2 -63.27 4.66 -59.52
CA LYS A 2 -62.28 4.21 -58.52
C LYS A 2 -62.34 2.73 -58.08
N LYS A 3 -61.29 1.92 -58.16
CA LYS A 3 -60.08 1.92 -57.29
C LYS A 3 -59.07 0.90 -57.91
N ILE A 4 -57.80 1.25 -58.20
CA ILE A 4 -56.63 1.30 -57.28
C ILE A 4 -56.35 -0.10 -56.70
N LEU A 5 -55.16 -0.72 -56.71
CA LEU A 5 -53.83 -0.45 -57.26
C LEU A 5 -53.03 -1.75 -57.04
N LEU A 6 -52.18 -2.08 -58.00
CA LEU A 6 -51.22 -3.18 -57.97
C LEU A 6 -50.00 -2.73 -57.16
N LEU A 7 -49.67 -3.39 -56.04
CA LEU A 7 -48.37 -3.22 -55.38
C LEU A 7 -48.00 -4.49 -54.58
N ILE A 8 -47.45 -5.49 -55.26
CA ILE A 8 -46.63 -6.53 -54.64
C ILE A 8 -45.23 -6.30 -55.22
N SER A 9 -44.43 -5.51 -54.51
CA SER A 9 -43.06 -5.18 -54.88
C SER A 9 -42.21 -5.18 -53.62
N CYS A 10 -41.20 -6.03 -53.63
CA CYS A 10 -40.00 -6.00 -52.80
C CYS A 10 -40.20 -5.93 -51.27
N ILE A 11 -40.36 -7.11 -50.65
CA ILE A 11 -39.80 -7.35 -49.32
C ILE A 11 -38.73 -8.42 -49.50
N SER A 12 -37.58 -7.96 -49.97
CA SER A 12 -36.33 -8.72 -49.98
C SER A 12 -35.24 -7.71 -49.67
N LEU A 13 -34.43 -8.02 -48.65
CA LEU A 13 -33.22 -7.31 -48.22
C LEU A 13 -33.42 -6.16 -47.23
N LEU A 14 -33.79 -6.51 -45.99
CA LEU A 14 -33.26 -5.83 -44.79
C LEU A 14 -32.97 -6.91 -43.74
N SER A 15 -32.02 -7.80 -44.04
CA SER A 15 -31.18 -8.34 -42.97
C SER A 15 -30.06 -7.32 -42.76
N CYS A 16 -30.32 -6.32 -41.92
CA CYS A 16 -29.23 -5.75 -41.16
C CYS A 16 -28.76 -6.88 -40.25
N ASP A 17 -27.75 -7.60 -40.71
CA ASP A 17 -26.81 -8.27 -39.84
C ASP A 17 -26.13 -7.14 -39.07
N ASP A 18 -26.74 -6.73 -37.96
CA ASP A 18 -26.09 -5.87 -36.97
C ASP A 18 -24.95 -6.73 -36.44
N GLY A 19 -23.81 -6.62 -37.12
CA GLY A 19 -22.57 -7.24 -36.68
C GLY A 19 -22.45 -6.93 -35.21
N ASN A 20 -22.52 -7.98 -34.39
CA ASN A 20 -22.25 -7.88 -32.98
C ASN A 20 -20.76 -7.52 -32.87
N PHE A 21 -20.47 -6.23 -32.89
CA PHE A 21 -19.17 -5.69 -32.55
C PHE A 21 -19.02 -5.93 -31.04
N ASP A 22 -18.63 -7.15 -30.68
CA ASP A 22 -17.97 -7.43 -29.41
C ASP A 22 -16.60 -6.73 -29.46
N SER A 23 -16.59 -5.41 -29.45
CA SER A 23 -15.39 -4.64 -29.20
C SER A 23 -15.01 -4.93 -27.76
N ALA A 24 -13.84 -5.53 -27.54
CA ALA A 24 -13.31 -5.72 -26.20
C ALA A 24 -13.24 -4.34 -25.51
N VAL A 25 -13.98 -4.18 -24.42
CA VAL A 25 -13.94 -2.98 -23.58
C VAL A 25 -13.04 -3.33 -22.41
N LEU A 26 -11.98 -2.53 -22.21
CA LEU A 26 -11.14 -2.63 -21.02
C LEU A 26 -11.91 -2.08 -19.81
N ASP A 27 -12.56 -2.97 -19.06
CA ASP A 27 -13.30 -2.63 -17.85
C ASP A 27 -12.59 -3.17 -16.60
N PHE A 28 -11.72 -2.34 -16.02
CA PHE A 28 -10.96 -2.63 -14.80
C PHE A 28 -10.99 -1.47 -13.79
N GLU A 29 -11.89 -0.50 -13.98
CA GLU A 29 -12.00 0.69 -13.11
C GLU A 29 -12.37 0.31 -11.67
N ALA A 30 -13.18 -0.74 -11.49
CA ALA A 30 -13.58 -1.25 -10.18
C ALA A 30 -12.57 -2.21 -9.54
N GLN A 31 -11.50 -2.58 -10.25
CA GLN A 31 -10.53 -3.57 -9.79
C GLN A 31 -9.28 -2.87 -9.24
N ASN A 32 -8.83 -3.30 -8.07
CA ASN A 32 -7.59 -2.84 -7.48
C ASN A 32 -6.38 -3.48 -8.17
N ILE A 33 -5.26 -2.76 -8.20
CA ILE A 33 -3.98 -3.32 -8.63
C ILE A 33 -3.53 -4.35 -7.59
N GLN A 34 -3.13 -5.51 -8.06
CA GLN A 34 -2.41 -6.52 -7.29
C GLN A 34 -0.97 -6.56 -7.80
N ASN A 35 -0.03 -6.96 -6.94
CA ASN A 35 1.38 -7.12 -7.28
C ASN A 35 1.86 -8.51 -6.88
N CYS A 36 2.65 -9.14 -7.73
CA CYS A 36 3.35 -10.38 -7.45
C CYS A 36 4.75 -10.40 -8.04
N GLY A 37 5.61 -11.26 -7.48
CA GLY A 37 7.04 -11.21 -7.77
C GLY A 37 7.61 -9.86 -7.34
N GLU A 38 8.61 -9.36 -8.06
CA GLU A 38 9.13 -8.01 -7.78
C GLU A 38 8.25 -6.94 -8.44
N PHE A 39 8.03 -7.02 -9.76
CA PHE A 39 7.42 -5.90 -10.50
C PHE A 39 6.31 -6.32 -11.48
N VAL A 40 5.53 -7.36 -11.15
CA VAL A 40 4.35 -7.76 -11.93
C VAL A 40 3.10 -7.19 -11.28
N PHE A 41 2.52 -6.17 -11.90
CA PHE A 41 1.29 -5.51 -11.47
C PHE A 41 0.13 -5.96 -12.36
N PHE A 42 -0.98 -6.39 -11.79
CA PHE A 42 -2.10 -6.91 -12.57
C PHE A 42 -3.44 -6.55 -11.96
N LYS A 43 -4.46 -6.46 -12.81
CA LYS A 43 -5.87 -6.40 -12.46
C LYS A 43 -6.59 -7.60 -13.03
N ILE A 44 -7.55 -8.12 -12.29
CA ILE A 44 -8.37 -9.27 -12.69
C ILE A 44 -9.84 -8.85 -12.66
N ASN A 45 -10.57 -9.16 -13.71
CA ASN A 45 -12.02 -9.04 -13.76
C ASN A 45 -12.60 -10.38 -14.26
N SER A 46 -13.04 -11.26 -13.36
CA SER A 46 -13.56 -12.59 -13.69
C SER A 46 -12.53 -13.41 -14.51
N ASN A 47 -12.77 -13.59 -15.81
CA ASN A 47 -11.91 -14.31 -16.74
C ASN A 47 -11.05 -13.39 -17.62
N GLU A 48 -10.81 -12.15 -17.20
CA GLU A 48 -9.98 -11.18 -17.90
C GLU A 48 -8.88 -10.64 -17.00
N SER A 49 -7.73 -10.31 -17.59
CA SER A 49 -6.64 -9.64 -16.87
C SER A 49 -5.96 -8.56 -17.70
N LEU A 50 -5.58 -7.47 -17.05
CA LEU A 50 -4.64 -6.49 -17.59
C LEU A 50 -3.40 -6.49 -16.70
N MET A 51 -2.21 -6.60 -17.29
CA MET A 51 -0.96 -6.82 -16.57
C MET A 51 0.13 -5.90 -17.11
N ILE A 52 0.90 -5.30 -16.21
CA ILE A 52 2.15 -4.58 -16.44
C ILE A 52 3.26 -5.36 -15.73
N GLU A 53 4.29 -5.75 -16.45
CA GLU A 53 5.53 -6.29 -15.88
C GLU A 53 6.63 -5.26 -16.10
N LEU A 54 7.33 -4.83 -15.05
CA LEU A 54 8.47 -3.92 -15.16
C LEU A 54 9.79 -4.65 -14.89
N SER A 55 10.88 -4.06 -15.34
CA SER A 55 12.24 -4.50 -15.06
C SER A 55 12.99 -3.38 -14.36
N SER A 56 13.37 -3.59 -13.10
CA SER A 56 14.28 -2.71 -12.36
C SER A 56 15.53 -3.48 -11.92
N SER A 57 16.63 -2.75 -11.70
CA SER A 57 17.83 -3.26 -11.02
C SER A 57 17.73 -3.14 -9.50
N ASP A 58 16.79 -2.34 -9.02
CA ASP A 58 16.62 -2.04 -7.61
C ASP A 58 15.99 -3.23 -6.91
N SER A 59 16.21 -3.35 -5.61
CA SER A 59 15.42 -4.29 -4.81
C SER A 59 13.94 -3.88 -4.83
N ALA A 60 13.03 -4.83 -4.61
CA ALA A 60 11.60 -4.51 -4.52
C ALA A 60 11.34 -3.39 -3.50
N GLN A 61 11.95 -3.48 -2.32
CA GLN A 61 11.81 -2.48 -1.27
C GLN A 61 12.32 -1.10 -1.71
N GLU A 62 13.50 -1.01 -2.30
CA GLU A 62 14.06 0.26 -2.81
C GLU A 62 13.17 0.87 -3.88
N PHE A 63 12.68 0.06 -4.82
CA PHE A 63 11.76 0.52 -5.86
C PHE A 63 10.44 1.06 -5.27
N PHE A 64 9.85 0.36 -4.30
CA PHE A 64 8.56 0.74 -3.72
C PHE A 64 8.66 1.91 -2.73
N LEU A 65 9.79 2.08 -2.07
CA LEU A 65 10.02 3.15 -1.09
C LEU A 65 10.74 4.38 -1.67
N THR A 66 10.98 4.41 -2.98
CA THR A 66 11.48 5.61 -3.66
C THR A 66 10.30 6.50 -4.06
N GLU A 67 10.27 7.73 -3.54
CA GLU A 67 9.32 8.74 -4.00
C GLU A 67 9.60 9.15 -5.43
N THR A 68 8.55 9.28 -6.24
CA THR A 68 8.67 9.67 -7.65
C THR A 68 7.59 10.66 -8.03
N GLU A 69 7.99 11.74 -8.68
CA GLU A 69 7.09 12.79 -9.19
C GLU A 69 6.76 12.59 -10.68
N GLY A 70 6.80 11.34 -11.18
CA GLY A 70 6.44 11.05 -12.56
C GLY A 70 7.46 10.32 -13.41
N ASP A 71 8.05 9.26 -12.86
CA ASP A 71 8.98 8.45 -13.64
C ASP A 71 8.27 7.81 -14.83
N THR A 72 8.95 7.83 -15.98
CA THR A 72 8.40 7.36 -17.25
C THR A 72 9.07 6.06 -17.69
N TYR A 73 8.26 5.05 -17.97
CA TYR A 73 8.67 3.74 -18.44
C TYR A 73 8.07 3.48 -19.82
N SER A 74 8.90 3.11 -20.80
CA SER A 74 8.41 2.66 -22.09
C SER A 74 7.98 1.21 -22.01
N LEU A 75 6.70 0.93 -22.19
CA LEU A 75 6.15 -0.42 -22.28
C LEU A 75 6.14 -0.88 -23.75
N ALA A 76 6.48 -2.14 -23.98
CA ALA A 76 6.54 -2.74 -25.31
C ALA A 76 5.87 -4.12 -25.34
N GLN A 77 5.60 -4.62 -26.56
CA GLN A 77 4.96 -5.92 -26.75
C GLN A 77 5.86 -7.08 -26.29
N THR A 78 7.18 -6.87 -26.26
CA THR A 78 8.19 -7.86 -25.87
C THR A 78 9.42 -7.18 -25.27
N GLY A 79 10.18 -7.89 -24.44
CA GLY A 79 11.46 -7.42 -23.92
C GLY A 79 11.34 -6.98 -22.47
N ASN A 80 11.98 -5.86 -22.13
CA ASN A 80 11.88 -5.26 -20.80
C ASN A 80 10.66 -4.36 -20.78
N ASN A 81 9.92 -4.38 -19.67
CA ASN A 81 8.68 -3.63 -19.48
C ASN A 81 7.57 -4.01 -20.48
N ILE A 82 6.65 -4.87 -20.06
CA ILE A 82 5.61 -5.43 -20.92
C ILE A 82 4.24 -5.04 -20.38
N ILE A 83 3.30 -4.78 -21.29
CA ILE A 83 1.87 -4.73 -20.99
C ILE A 83 1.11 -5.77 -21.81
N SER A 84 0.20 -6.48 -21.15
CA SER A 84 -0.67 -7.44 -21.81
C SER A 84 -2.09 -7.41 -21.26
N TYR A 85 -3.06 -7.62 -22.14
CA TYR A 85 -4.45 -7.89 -21.80
C TYR A 85 -4.80 -9.30 -22.27
N ARG A 86 -5.39 -10.11 -21.40
CA ARG A 86 -5.70 -11.52 -21.68
C ARG A 86 -7.13 -11.84 -21.26
N THR A 87 -7.74 -12.74 -22.02
CA THR A 87 -9.01 -13.39 -21.66
C THR A 87 -8.76 -14.88 -21.47
N PHE A 88 -9.52 -15.49 -20.58
CA PHE A 88 -9.34 -16.87 -20.14
C PHE A 88 -10.62 -17.71 -20.37
N ASN A 89 -10.45 -19.02 -20.40
CA ASN A 89 -11.56 -19.99 -20.52
C ASN A 89 -12.45 -20.08 -19.27
N GLU A 90 -11.95 -19.62 -18.13
CA GLU A 90 -12.61 -19.60 -16.82
C GLU A 90 -12.04 -18.44 -15.99
N ASP A 91 -12.61 -18.21 -14.81
CA ASP A 91 -12.14 -17.16 -13.92
C ASP A 91 -10.67 -17.37 -13.53
N VAL A 92 -9.92 -16.27 -13.52
CA VAL A 92 -8.51 -16.25 -13.14
C VAL A 92 -8.37 -15.70 -11.72
N SER A 93 -7.36 -16.17 -10.99
CA SER A 93 -7.02 -15.68 -9.66
C SER A 93 -5.58 -15.19 -9.62
N ALA A 94 -5.21 -14.50 -8.54
CA ALA A 94 -3.85 -13.99 -8.33
C ALA A 94 -2.80 -15.08 -8.50
N ASP A 95 -3.07 -16.30 -8.02
CA ASP A 95 -2.16 -17.45 -8.11
C ASP A 95 -1.63 -17.73 -9.52
N TYR A 96 -2.37 -17.34 -10.56
CA TYR A 96 -1.92 -17.46 -11.94
C TYR A 96 -0.66 -16.62 -12.24
N PHE A 97 -0.55 -15.45 -11.62
CA PHE A 97 0.53 -14.48 -11.81
C PHE A 97 1.62 -14.60 -10.73
N CYS A 98 1.29 -15.19 -9.58
CA CYS A 98 2.15 -15.22 -8.40
C CYS A 98 3.01 -16.48 -8.26
N GLN A 99 3.19 -17.22 -9.36
CA GLN A 99 3.97 -18.45 -9.39
C GLN A 99 5.01 -18.40 -10.51
N ALA A 100 6.19 -18.95 -10.24
CA ALA A 100 7.26 -19.05 -11.24
C ALA A 100 6.86 -19.87 -12.48
N ILE A 101 5.88 -20.75 -12.34
CA ILE A 101 5.30 -21.52 -13.44
C ILE A 101 3.79 -21.31 -13.35
N PRO A 102 3.16 -20.64 -14.34
CA PRO A 102 1.72 -20.49 -14.37
C PRO A 102 1.01 -21.85 -14.34
N PRO A 103 -0.13 -21.96 -13.63
CA PRO A 103 -0.89 -23.20 -13.58
C PRO A 103 -1.43 -23.56 -14.97
N ALA A 104 -1.70 -24.86 -15.20
CA ALA A 104 -2.23 -25.34 -16.49
C ALA A 104 -3.66 -24.85 -16.78
N THR A 105 -4.37 -24.37 -15.76
CA THR A 105 -5.72 -23.80 -15.83
C THR A 105 -5.77 -22.55 -14.94
N PRO A 106 -6.41 -21.45 -15.37
CA PRO A 106 -7.07 -21.26 -16.67
C PRO A 106 -6.11 -21.25 -17.87
N THR A 107 -6.64 -21.52 -19.06
CA THR A 107 -5.94 -21.35 -20.35
C THR A 107 -6.33 -20.03 -21.02
N ILE A 108 -5.37 -19.39 -21.69
CA ILE A 108 -5.59 -18.15 -22.43
C ILE A 108 -6.46 -18.41 -23.68
N ASN A 109 -7.55 -17.67 -23.83
CA ASN A 109 -8.42 -17.66 -25.00
C ASN A 109 -7.95 -16.64 -26.06
N LYS A 110 -7.62 -15.43 -25.61
CA LYS A 110 -7.11 -14.34 -26.45
C LYS A 110 -6.09 -13.53 -25.66
N GLU A 111 -5.08 -13.04 -26.36
CA GLU A 111 -4.03 -12.19 -25.84
C GLU A 111 -3.88 -10.96 -26.73
N TRP A 112 -3.74 -9.81 -26.10
CA TRP A 112 -3.31 -8.57 -26.69
C TRP A 112 -2.02 -8.13 -26.01
N LEU A 113 -0.98 -7.89 -26.81
CA LEU A 113 0.29 -7.34 -26.34
C LEU A 113 0.30 -5.86 -26.71
N GLY A 114 0.86 -5.02 -25.83
CA GLY A 114 0.75 -3.58 -26.02
C GLY A 114 2.03 -2.80 -25.93
N SER A 115 1.90 -1.52 -26.23
CA SER A 115 2.91 -0.49 -26.01
C SER A 115 2.25 0.74 -25.39
N ALA A 116 2.96 1.41 -24.50
CA ALA A 116 2.50 2.63 -23.85
C ALA A 116 3.69 3.39 -23.24
N GLU A 117 3.48 4.66 -22.90
CA GLU A 117 4.32 5.38 -21.95
C GLU A 117 3.65 5.30 -20.58
N LEU A 118 4.22 4.50 -19.68
CA LEU A 118 3.76 4.40 -18.30
C LEU A 118 4.38 5.51 -17.47
N PHE A 119 3.54 6.29 -16.81
CA PHE A 119 3.92 7.30 -15.83
C PHE A 119 3.59 6.77 -14.43
N ILE A 120 4.58 6.74 -13.55
CA ILE A 120 4.43 6.34 -12.16
C ILE A 120 4.71 7.54 -11.27
N THR A 121 3.77 7.85 -10.38
CA THR A 121 4.03 8.73 -9.24
C THR A 121 3.92 7.92 -7.96
N ASN A 122 4.86 8.09 -7.04
CA ASN A 122 4.87 7.40 -5.75
C ASN A 122 5.06 8.39 -4.62
N THR A 123 4.23 8.28 -3.59
CA THR A 123 4.38 9.02 -2.32
C THR A 123 4.68 8.01 -1.22
N VAL A 124 5.60 8.35 -0.32
CA VAL A 124 5.95 7.49 0.82
C VAL A 124 5.72 8.26 2.11
N ILE A 125 5.07 7.62 3.07
CA ILE A 125 4.83 8.15 4.41
C ILE A 125 5.45 7.17 5.40
N ASN A 126 6.26 7.69 6.32
CA ASN A 126 6.85 6.94 7.42
C ASN A 126 6.15 7.35 8.72
N ASP A 127 5.87 6.37 9.56
CA ASP A 127 5.07 6.51 10.79
C ASP A 127 5.35 5.27 11.65
N ASP A 128 5.79 5.44 12.90
CA ASP A 128 5.98 4.37 13.91
C ASP A 128 4.65 3.72 14.37
N LEU A 129 3.51 4.34 14.06
CA LEU A 129 2.16 3.92 14.40
C LEU A 129 1.91 3.84 15.92
N ASP A 130 2.51 4.71 16.69
CA ASP A 130 2.28 4.80 18.13
C ASP A 130 1.01 5.60 18.50
N GLY A 131 0.51 6.43 17.57
CA GLY A 131 -0.72 7.20 17.74
C GLY A 131 -0.54 8.67 18.11
N VAL A 132 0.70 9.13 18.22
CA VAL A 132 1.06 10.55 18.30
C VAL A 132 1.34 11.06 16.86
N GLU A 133 1.24 12.38 16.65
CA GLU A 133 1.62 13.00 15.37
C GLU A 133 2.70 14.05 15.64
N GLU A 134 3.93 13.71 15.28
CA GLU A 134 5.13 14.49 15.57
C GLU A 134 5.34 15.48 14.43
N LEU A 135 5.02 16.74 14.70
CA LEU A 135 5.15 17.80 13.69
C LEU A 135 6.60 18.28 13.52
N ASP A 136 7.47 18.00 14.50
CA ASP A 136 8.89 18.36 14.47
C ASP A 136 9.74 17.15 14.10
N LEU A 137 10.06 17.03 12.81
CA LEU A 137 10.81 15.90 12.25
C LEU A 137 12.30 15.87 12.66
N GLU A 138 12.76 16.85 13.44
CA GLU A 138 14.10 16.90 14.02
C GLU A 138 14.09 16.62 15.54
N LEU A 139 12.91 16.40 16.14
CA LEU A 139 12.80 15.99 17.55
C LEU A 139 13.31 14.55 17.70
N ASP A 140 14.07 14.34 18.76
CA ASP A 140 14.80 13.11 19.11
C ASP A 140 14.95 13.16 20.63
N THR A 141 13.94 12.64 21.33
CA THR A 141 13.72 12.88 22.76
C THR A 141 14.71 12.09 23.62
N ASP A 142 15.02 10.85 23.26
CA ASP A 142 16.00 10.01 23.95
C ASP A 142 17.46 10.21 23.48
N SER A 143 17.66 10.93 22.37
CA SER A 143 18.97 11.22 21.75
C SER A 143 19.72 9.99 21.22
N ASP A 144 19.02 8.97 20.74
CA ASP A 144 19.60 7.76 20.16
C ASP A 144 19.93 7.85 18.65
N GLU A 145 19.68 9.01 18.03
CA GLU A 145 19.80 9.31 16.59
C GLU A 145 18.59 8.88 15.73
N VAL A 146 17.50 8.38 16.31
CA VAL A 146 16.20 8.14 15.69
C VAL A 146 15.22 9.26 16.06
N PRO A 147 14.69 10.03 15.10
CA PRO A 147 13.68 11.04 15.43
C PRO A 147 12.36 10.41 15.88
N ASP A 148 11.66 11.07 16.81
CA ASP A 148 10.42 10.58 17.46
C ASP A 148 9.39 10.00 16.45
N TYR A 149 9.15 10.66 15.31
CA TYR A 149 8.21 10.17 14.27
C TYR A 149 8.59 8.83 13.58
N LEU A 150 9.75 8.26 13.92
CA LEU A 150 10.26 6.96 13.50
C LEU A 150 10.65 6.07 14.68
N ASP A 151 10.51 6.59 15.91
CA ASP A 151 10.73 5.90 17.17
C ASP A 151 9.37 5.48 17.73
N ASN A 152 9.31 4.37 18.45
CA ASN A 152 8.09 3.88 19.05
C ASN A 152 8.15 3.87 20.59
N ASP A 153 9.22 4.43 21.16
CA ASP A 153 9.60 4.58 22.57
C ASP A 153 10.40 5.90 22.67
N ASP A 154 9.75 7.02 22.35
CA ASP A 154 10.36 8.34 22.05
C ASP A 154 11.39 8.82 23.08
N ASP A 155 11.19 8.53 24.35
CA ASP A 155 12.06 8.94 25.45
C ASP A 155 13.01 7.83 25.95
N GLY A 156 12.92 6.65 25.32
CA GLY A 156 13.80 5.51 25.54
C GLY A 156 13.65 4.89 26.93
N ASP A 157 12.52 5.09 27.59
CA ASP A 157 12.28 4.63 28.95
C ASP A 157 11.84 3.14 29.01
N GLY A 158 11.58 2.54 27.85
CA GLY A 158 11.22 1.13 27.69
C GLY A 158 9.72 0.86 27.81
N ILE A 159 8.87 1.89 27.86
CA ILE A 159 7.43 1.83 27.57
C ILE A 159 7.24 2.20 26.08
N LEU A 160 6.22 1.65 25.43
CA LEU A 160 5.91 2.10 24.07
C LEU A 160 5.12 3.40 24.20
N THR A 161 5.43 4.44 23.42
CA THR A 161 4.71 5.72 23.40
C THR A 161 3.19 5.52 23.40
N LYS A 162 2.68 4.59 22.58
CA LYS A 162 1.24 4.25 22.50
C LYS A 162 0.59 3.76 23.80
N ASN A 163 1.39 3.24 24.74
CA ASN A 163 0.93 2.74 26.03
C ASN A 163 0.92 3.84 27.11
N GLU A 164 1.39 5.03 26.76
CA GLU A 164 1.43 6.22 27.62
C GLU A 164 0.41 7.27 27.17
N LEU A 165 -0.45 6.87 26.24
CA LEU A 165 -1.64 7.60 25.82
C LEU A 165 -2.86 7.06 26.56
N ASP A 166 -3.86 7.93 26.74
CA ASP A 166 -5.15 7.54 27.30
C ASP A 166 -6.01 6.73 26.30
N GLU A 167 -7.22 6.32 26.70
CA GLU A 167 -8.12 5.56 25.83
C GLU A 167 -8.56 6.31 24.54
N ASN A 168 -8.38 7.64 24.50
CA ASN A 168 -8.68 8.49 23.35
C ASN A 168 -7.46 8.78 22.48
N GLY A 169 -6.26 8.37 22.91
CA GLY A 169 -4.99 8.74 22.26
C GLY A 169 -4.46 10.11 22.68
N ASP A 170 -4.96 10.68 23.79
CA ASP A 170 -4.42 11.94 24.32
C ASP A 170 -3.20 11.64 25.21
N PRO A 171 -2.10 12.41 25.13
CA PRO A 171 -0.94 12.24 26.01
C PRO A 171 -1.27 12.34 27.50
N ILE A 172 -0.64 11.46 28.29
CA ILE A 172 -0.71 11.47 29.75
C ILE A 172 0.47 12.29 30.30
N ASP A 173 0.26 13.00 31.40
CA ASP A 173 1.26 13.75 32.16
C ASP A 173 0.98 13.43 33.64
N THR A 174 1.75 12.49 34.18
CA THR A 174 1.48 11.84 35.47
C THR A 174 1.84 12.73 36.66
N ASP A 175 3.00 13.39 36.60
CA ASP A 175 3.49 14.28 37.66
C ASP A 175 2.98 15.74 37.54
N SER A 176 2.35 16.08 36.40
CA SER A 176 1.82 17.40 36.07
C SER A 176 2.89 18.50 35.95
N ASP A 177 4.11 18.16 35.52
CA ASP A 177 5.19 19.13 35.29
C ASP A 177 5.12 19.83 33.90
N GLY A 178 4.29 19.27 33.01
CA GLY A 178 4.03 19.78 31.66
C GLY A 178 4.83 19.12 30.55
N ILE A 179 5.62 18.08 30.85
CA ILE A 179 6.14 17.09 29.92
C ILE A 179 5.17 15.90 29.96
N SER A 180 4.86 15.32 28.80
CA SER A 180 4.00 14.13 28.76
C SER A 180 4.85 12.89 28.91
N ASN A 181 4.28 11.82 29.46
CA ASN A 181 4.97 10.59 29.81
C ASN A 181 5.86 10.04 28.68
N HIS A 182 5.32 9.90 27.47
CA HIS A 182 6.10 9.49 26.28
C HIS A 182 7.29 10.40 25.91
N LEU A 183 7.46 11.54 26.57
CA LEU A 183 8.58 12.47 26.38
C LEU A 183 9.37 12.69 27.70
N ASP A 184 9.08 11.92 28.75
CA ASP A 184 9.59 12.09 30.10
C ASP A 184 10.10 10.78 30.73
N SER A 185 11.42 10.61 30.68
CA SER A 185 12.11 9.42 31.22
C SER A 185 11.96 9.16 32.74
N ASP A 186 11.28 10.04 33.48
CA ASP A 186 10.97 9.98 34.92
C ASP A 186 9.50 10.40 35.15
N ASP A 187 8.58 9.58 34.64
CA ASP A 187 7.14 9.80 34.50
C ASP A 187 6.41 10.38 35.73
N ASP A 188 6.83 9.99 36.93
CA ASP A 188 6.25 10.43 38.21
C ASP A 188 7.16 11.39 39.00
N ASN A 189 8.37 11.63 38.48
CA ASN A 189 9.37 12.56 38.98
C ASN A 189 9.78 12.28 40.44
N ASP A 190 9.82 10.99 40.80
CA ASP A 190 10.30 10.50 42.10
C ASP A 190 11.86 10.50 42.18
N GLY A 191 12.53 10.60 41.03
CA GLY A 191 13.98 10.61 40.86
C GLY A 191 14.59 9.26 40.48
N ILE A 192 13.78 8.25 40.17
CA ILE A 192 14.13 6.95 39.60
C ILE A 192 13.57 6.91 38.18
N LEU A 193 14.44 6.84 37.17
CA LEU A 193 13.98 6.77 35.77
C LEU A 193 13.01 5.59 35.54
N THR A 194 11.96 5.79 34.75
CA THR A 194 10.92 4.81 34.41
C THR A 194 11.49 3.46 33.94
N ILE A 195 12.60 3.48 33.18
CA ILE A 195 13.28 2.25 32.73
C ILE A 195 13.80 1.38 33.88
N ASN A 196 14.05 1.98 35.04
CA ASN A 196 14.52 1.30 36.24
C ASN A 196 13.38 0.93 37.19
N GLU A 197 12.13 0.99 36.74
CA GLU A 197 10.96 0.76 37.57
C GLU A 197 10.08 -0.38 37.07
N SER A 198 9.22 -0.86 37.97
CA SER A 198 8.35 -2.00 37.71
C SER A 198 7.11 -1.58 36.93
N LEU A 199 6.76 -2.35 35.89
CA LEU A 199 5.49 -2.23 35.15
C LEU A 199 4.24 -2.59 35.98
N THR A 200 4.42 -2.98 37.24
CA THR A 200 3.35 -3.42 38.13
C THR A 200 3.59 -2.86 39.52
N ASP A 201 2.51 -2.54 40.24
CA ASP A 201 2.50 -2.29 41.69
C ASP A 201 3.23 -3.42 42.45
N SER A 202 4.47 -3.15 42.88
CA SER A 202 5.31 -4.11 43.58
C SER A 202 5.41 -3.82 45.08
N ASP A 203 5.18 -2.58 45.50
CA ASP A 203 5.23 -2.16 46.89
C ASP A 203 3.87 -2.36 47.63
N ASN A 204 2.80 -2.67 46.87
CA ASN A 204 1.42 -2.90 47.32
C ASN A 204 0.87 -1.73 48.14
N ASP A 205 1.11 -0.51 47.65
CA ASP A 205 0.51 0.69 48.19
C ASP A 205 -1.04 0.72 48.00
N PRO A 206 -1.77 1.65 48.65
CA PRO A 206 -3.22 1.75 48.50
C PRO A 206 -3.72 2.32 47.17
N LEU A 207 -2.87 2.94 46.36
CA LEU A 207 -3.20 3.56 45.08
C LEU A 207 -3.32 2.51 43.97
N SER A 208 -2.56 1.42 44.08
CA SER A 208 -2.58 0.31 43.11
C SER A 208 -2.32 0.76 41.67
N ILE A 209 -1.37 1.68 41.54
CA ILE A 209 -0.81 2.19 40.28
C ILE A 209 0.52 1.47 40.03
N PRO A 210 0.95 1.30 38.76
CA PRO A 210 2.28 0.79 38.46
C PRO A 210 3.36 1.64 39.12
N ASP A 211 4.46 1.01 39.55
CA ASP A 211 5.54 1.70 40.27
C ASP A 211 6.11 2.88 39.47
N TYR A 212 6.21 2.76 38.14
CA TYR A 212 6.73 3.81 37.25
C TYR A 212 5.82 5.05 37.09
N LEU A 213 4.66 5.04 37.73
CA LEU A 213 3.69 6.14 37.75
C LEU A 213 3.37 6.56 39.19
N ASP A 214 4.13 6.06 40.17
CA ASP A 214 3.91 6.26 41.61
C ASP A 214 5.05 7.02 42.26
N ASP A 215 4.80 8.30 42.57
CA ASP A 215 5.73 9.20 43.25
C ASP A 215 6.22 8.75 44.65
N ASN A 216 5.68 7.64 45.17
CA ASN A 216 6.10 7.01 46.42
C ASN A 216 7.02 5.80 46.23
N THR A 217 7.25 5.38 44.99
CA THR A 217 8.29 4.43 44.65
C THR A 217 9.63 4.96 45.17
N SER A 218 10.47 4.04 45.63
CA SER A 218 11.74 4.41 46.26
C SER A 218 12.82 3.35 46.16
N GLU A 219 12.51 2.22 45.52
CA GLU A 219 13.42 1.12 45.30
C GLU A 219 13.46 0.80 43.80
N PRO A 220 14.56 1.12 43.09
CA PRO A 220 14.68 0.79 41.68
C PRO A 220 14.83 -0.72 41.48
N LEU A 221 14.56 -1.19 40.26
CA LEU A 221 14.89 -2.52 39.81
C LEU A 221 16.39 -2.82 39.95
N ASP A 222 16.72 -4.09 40.21
CA ASP A 222 18.10 -4.59 40.26
C ASP A 222 18.85 -4.39 38.92
N SER A 223 18.12 -4.25 37.82
CA SER A 223 18.63 -3.96 36.48
C SER A 223 17.54 -3.26 35.66
N PRO A 224 17.90 -2.32 34.77
CA PRO A 224 16.93 -1.64 33.92
C PRO A 224 16.15 -2.64 33.05
N ARG A 225 14.95 -2.24 32.66
CA ARG A 225 14.19 -2.86 31.57
C ARG A 225 15.01 -2.82 30.28
N THR A 226 14.64 -3.69 29.35
CA THR A 226 15.28 -3.70 28.03
C THR A 226 14.66 -2.57 27.22
N ALA A 227 15.49 -1.66 26.70
CA ALA A 227 15.08 -0.66 25.72
C ALA A 227 14.34 -1.33 24.56
N ILE A 228 13.31 -0.68 24.05
CA ILE A 228 12.59 -1.18 22.91
C ILE A 228 13.46 -0.94 21.66
N ARG A 229 13.21 -1.71 20.60
CA ARG A 229 13.93 -1.54 19.33
C ARG A 229 13.06 -0.68 18.44
N ASP A 230 13.63 0.39 17.96
CA ASP A 230 12.98 1.41 17.17
C ASP A 230 12.61 0.85 15.79
N GLY A 231 11.46 1.28 15.32
CA GLY A 231 10.95 0.79 14.05
C GLY A 231 9.68 1.48 13.63
N TYR A 232 9.56 1.65 12.33
CA TYR A 232 8.46 2.37 11.72
C TYR A 232 7.87 1.64 10.53
N THR A 233 6.71 2.10 10.09
CA THR A 233 6.02 1.60 8.92
C THR A 233 6.14 2.59 7.77
N ALA A 234 6.85 2.20 6.72
CA ALA A 234 6.90 2.95 5.46
C ALA A 234 5.73 2.53 4.56
N THR A 235 4.72 3.39 4.42
CA THR A 235 3.57 3.18 3.53
C THR A 235 3.77 3.93 2.22
N PHE A 236 3.66 3.21 1.10
CA PHE A 236 3.79 3.81 -0.23
C PHE A 236 2.47 3.77 -1.00
N SER A 237 2.26 4.74 -1.89
CA SER A 237 1.09 4.82 -2.76
C SER A 237 1.51 5.19 -4.18
N MET A 238 1.59 4.17 -5.04
CA MET A 238 1.99 4.30 -6.44
C MET A 238 0.78 4.45 -7.35
N ASN A 239 0.68 5.55 -8.09
CA ASN A 239 -0.29 5.74 -9.16
C ASN A 239 0.32 5.42 -10.53
N PHE A 240 -0.40 4.67 -11.34
CA PHE A 240 0.01 4.22 -12.68
C PHE A 240 -0.90 4.85 -13.73
N THR A 241 -0.33 5.67 -14.61
CA THR A 241 -1.04 6.27 -15.74
C THR A 241 -0.37 5.88 -17.06
N LEU A 242 -1.12 5.29 -17.98
CA LEU A 242 -0.62 4.91 -19.30
C LEU A 242 -1.01 5.97 -20.32
N ASN A 243 -0.03 6.50 -21.05
CA ASN A 243 -0.25 7.37 -22.19
C ASN A 243 0.02 6.63 -23.50
N ASN A 244 -0.77 6.96 -24.53
CA ASN A 244 -0.68 6.37 -25.85
C ASN A 244 -0.72 4.83 -25.83
N LEU A 245 -1.62 4.26 -25.01
CA LEU A 245 -1.78 2.82 -24.88
C LEU A 245 -2.35 2.23 -26.17
N ILE A 246 -1.62 1.28 -26.73
CA ILE A 246 -2.05 0.47 -27.87
C ILE A 246 -1.91 -0.99 -27.47
N LEU A 247 -2.97 -1.78 -27.64
CA LEU A 247 -3.00 -3.22 -27.39
C LEU A 247 -3.43 -3.93 -28.66
N GLU A 248 -2.61 -4.86 -29.17
CA GLU A 248 -2.85 -5.54 -30.45
C GLU A 248 -2.89 -7.06 -30.25
N ASN A 249 -3.88 -7.73 -30.85
CA ASN A 249 -3.92 -9.19 -30.88
C ASN A 249 -3.32 -9.76 -32.18
N GLU A 250 -3.20 -11.09 -32.23
CA GLU A 250 -2.69 -11.81 -33.41
C GLU A 250 -3.50 -11.58 -34.70
N ASN A 251 -4.76 -11.14 -34.60
CA ASN A 251 -5.63 -10.84 -35.74
C ASN A 251 -5.50 -9.38 -36.21
N SER A 252 -4.59 -8.59 -35.62
CA SER A 252 -4.44 -7.15 -35.85
C SER A 252 -5.65 -6.31 -35.44
N ASP A 253 -6.46 -6.79 -34.48
CA ASP A 253 -7.42 -5.94 -33.78
C ASP A 253 -6.67 -5.12 -32.73
N SER A 254 -6.91 -3.82 -32.70
CA SER A 254 -6.25 -2.89 -31.79
C SER A 254 -7.25 -2.22 -30.85
N LEU A 255 -6.86 -2.10 -29.58
CA LEU A 255 -7.49 -1.20 -28.59
C LEU A 255 -6.54 -0.02 -28.38
N ILE A 256 -7.03 1.21 -28.51
CA ILE A 256 -6.20 2.42 -28.47
C ILE A 256 -6.81 3.41 -27.47
N PHE A 257 -5.97 3.92 -26.57
CA PHE A 257 -6.33 4.91 -25.57
C PHE A 257 -5.28 6.02 -25.54
N GLU A 258 -5.70 7.29 -25.61
CA GLU A 258 -4.77 8.41 -25.44
C GLU A 258 -4.20 8.44 -24.03
N THR A 259 -5.06 8.25 -23.04
CA THR A 259 -4.69 8.08 -21.63
C THR A 259 -5.58 7.01 -21.01
N TYR A 260 -4.98 6.12 -20.23
CA TYR A 260 -5.66 5.08 -19.47
C TYR A 260 -5.15 5.10 -18.02
N ASN A 261 -6.05 5.34 -17.07
CA ASN A 261 -5.72 5.29 -15.66
C ASN A 261 -5.65 3.82 -15.22
N TYR A 262 -4.44 3.33 -14.99
CA TYR A 262 -4.26 1.97 -14.51
C TYR A 262 -4.57 1.86 -13.03
N GLY A 263 -4.58 2.94 -12.25
CA GLY A 263 -5.02 2.99 -10.86
C GLY A 263 -3.88 3.15 -9.87
N THR A 264 -4.17 2.90 -8.59
CA THR A 264 -3.23 3.06 -7.49
C THR A 264 -2.96 1.73 -6.81
N TYR A 265 -1.69 1.46 -6.50
CA TYR A 265 -1.22 0.34 -5.71
C TYR A 265 -0.61 0.89 -4.40
N THR A 266 -1.13 0.43 -3.28
CA THR A 266 -0.71 0.85 -1.94
C THR A 266 -0.31 -0.37 -1.14
N ASN A 267 0.83 -0.28 -0.45
CA ASN A 267 1.28 -1.29 0.50
C ASN A 267 2.25 -0.64 1.50
N SER A 268 2.77 -1.44 2.43
CA SER A 268 3.70 -0.96 3.46
C SER A 268 4.84 -1.94 3.72
N TYR A 269 5.91 -1.43 4.31
CA TYR A 269 7.04 -2.19 4.84
C TYR A 269 7.25 -1.79 6.30
N SER A 270 7.40 -2.78 7.18
CA SER A 270 7.93 -2.54 8.53
C SER A 270 9.45 -2.48 8.46
N ILE A 271 10.02 -1.42 9.03
CA ILE A 271 11.45 -1.13 9.10
C ILE A 271 11.87 -1.25 10.56
N ASP A 272 12.96 -1.95 10.81
CA ASP A 272 13.58 -2.17 12.12
C ASP A 272 14.93 -1.45 12.06
N LEU A 273 15.15 -0.48 12.95
CA LEU A 273 16.29 0.44 12.87
C LEU A 273 17.54 -0.05 13.62
N ASN A 274 17.39 -0.94 14.60
CA ASN A 274 18.51 -1.37 15.46
C ASN A 274 18.41 -2.79 15.98
#